data_AF-A0A376MUC0-F1
#
_entry.id   AF-A0A376MUC0-F1
#
_cell.length_a   1.000
_cell.length_b   1.000
_cell.length_c   1.000
_cell.angle_alpha   90.00
_cell.angle_beta   90.00
_cell.angle_gamma   90.00
#
_symmetry.space_group_name_H-M   'P 1'
#
loop_
_entity.id
_entity.type
_entity.pdbx_description
1 polymer ?
#
loop_
_entity_poly.entity_id
_entity_poly.type
_entity_poly.pdbx_seq_one_letter_code
_entity_poly.pdbx_strand_id
1 'polypeptide(L)'
;MPLPDFHVSEPFTLGIELEMQVVNPPGYDLSQDSSMLIDAVKNKITAGEVKHDITESMLELATDVCRDINQAAGQFSAMQKVVLQAAADHHLEICGGGTHPFQKWQRQEVCDNERYQRTLENFGYLIQQATVFGQHVHVGCASGDDAIYLLHGLSRFVPHFIALSAASPYMQGTDTRFASSRPNIFSAFPDNGPMAVGQ
;
A
#
# COMPACT_ATOMS: atom_id res chain seq x y z
N MET A 1 21.65 11.68 12.28
CA MET A 1 22.27 11.74 10.94
C MET A 1 21.48 12.75 10.13
N PRO A 2 22.13 13.59 9.29
CA PRO A 2 21.41 14.47 8.37
C PRO A 2 20.62 13.63 7.36
N LEU A 3 19.62 14.25 6.74
CA LEU A 3 18.97 13.65 5.57
C LEU A 3 19.98 13.58 4.40
N PRO A 4 19.83 12.59 3.50
CA PRO A 4 20.61 12.55 2.26
C PRO A 4 20.36 13.79 1.39
N ASP A 5 21.34 14.13 0.54
CA ASP A 5 21.13 15.10 -0.53
C ASP A 5 20.02 14.61 -1.46
N PHE A 6 19.21 15.55 -1.98
CA PHE A 6 18.07 15.21 -2.82
C PHE A 6 18.54 14.63 -4.16
N HIS A 7 18.08 13.42 -4.50
CA HIS A 7 18.39 12.78 -5.77
C HIS A 7 17.75 13.53 -6.95
N VAL A 8 18.55 13.89 -7.95
CA VAL A 8 18.07 14.54 -9.17
C VAL A 8 17.37 13.51 -10.05
N SER A 9 16.03 13.51 -10.06
CA SER A 9 15.23 12.61 -10.89
C SER A 9 14.78 13.30 -12.19
N GLU A 10 14.52 12.51 -13.23
CA GLU A 10 13.82 13.00 -14.42
C GLU A 10 12.40 13.47 -14.01
N PRO A 11 12.04 14.74 -14.22
CA PRO A 11 10.75 15.28 -13.79
C PRO A 11 9.55 14.52 -14.37
N PHE A 12 8.51 14.34 -13.54
CA PHE A 12 7.23 13.73 -13.92
C PHE A 12 7.26 12.23 -14.25
N THR A 13 8.40 11.57 -14.06
CA THR A 13 8.43 10.10 -14.00
C THR A 13 7.56 9.58 -12.84
N LEU A 14 7.04 8.36 -12.98
CA LEU A 14 6.10 7.74 -12.06
C LEU A 14 6.63 6.43 -11.51
N GLY A 15 6.54 6.24 -10.20
CA GLY A 15 6.59 4.91 -9.56
C GLY A 15 5.26 4.66 -8.87
N ILE A 16 4.65 3.50 -9.06
CA ILE A 16 3.33 3.19 -8.47
C ILE A 16 3.43 1.91 -7.67
N GLU A 17 2.91 1.95 -6.44
CA GLU A 17 2.80 0.81 -5.54
C GLU A 17 1.32 0.53 -5.26
N LEU A 18 0.94 -0.74 -5.29
CA LEU A 18 -0.40 -1.22 -4.94
C LEU A 18 -0.28 -2.31 -3.88
N GLU A 19 -0.83 -2.03 -2.70
CA GLU A 19 -0.98 -2.99 -1.62
C GLU A 19 -2.23 -3.84 -1.91
N MET A 20 -2.04 -5.09 -2.32
CA MET A 20 -3.12 -6.00 -2.68
C MET A 20 -3.46 -6.93 -1.52
N GLN A 21 -4.74 -7.29 -1.40
CA GLN A 21 -5.22 -8.23 -0.40
C GLN A 21 -5.08 -9.66 -0.93
N VAL A 22 -4.43 -10.53 -0.16
CA VAL A 22 -4.40 -11.98 -0.40
C VAL A 22 -5.49 -12.63 0.44
N VAL A 23 -6.46 -13.28 -0.20
CA VAL A 23 -7.61 -13.90 0.47
C VAL A 23 -7.65 -15.41 0.23
N ASN A 24 -8.17 -16.16 1.21
CA ASN A 24 -8.22 -17.61 1.17
C ASN A 24 -9.65 -18.16 1.00
N PRO A 25 -10.05 -18.62 -0.19
CA PRO A 25 -11.30 -19.34 -0.41
C PRO A 25 -11.44 -20.62 0.46
N PRO A 26 -12.69 -21.06 0.75
CA PRO A 26 -13.95 -20.44 0.38
C PRO A 26 -14.43 -19.37 1.37
N GLY A 27 -13.69 -19.15 2.46
CA GLY A 27 -14.06 -18.19 3.52
C GLY A 27 -13.75 -16.74 3.15
N TYR A 28 -12.73 -16.54 2.30
CA TYR A 28 -12.23 -15.23 1.88
C TYR A 28 -11.79 -14.35 3.04
N ASP A 29 -11.35 -14.92 4.17
CA ASP A 29 -10.55 -14.18 5.14
C ASP A 29 -9.17 -13.86 4.53
N LEU A 30 -8.51 -12.83 5.06
CA LEU A 30 -7.13 -12.54 4.67
C LEU A 30 -6.22 -13.74 4.97
N SER A 31 -5.47 -14.18 3.96
CA SER A 31 -4.49 -15.27 4.04
C SER A 31 -3.32 -14.89 4.94
N GLN A 32 -2.54 -15.88 5.37
CA GLN A 32 -1.26 -15.71 6.06
C GLN A 32 -0.09 -16.29 5.23
N ASP A 33 -0.31 -16.47 3.92
CA ASP A 33 0.58 -17.20 3.02
C ASP A 33 1.15 -16.31 1.91
N SER A 34 1.19 -14.98 2.09
CA SER A 34 1.76 -14.06 1.09
C SER A 34 3.22 -14.38 0.78
N SER A 35 3.98 -14.87 1.77
CA SER A 35 5.37 -15.30 1.63
C SER A 35 5.57 -16.34 0.55
N MET A 36 4.75 -17.39 0.61
CA MET A 36 4.80 -18.47 -0.36
C MET A 36 4.47 -17.98 -1.77
N LEU A 37 3.53 -17.04 -1.89
CA LEU A 37 3.14 -16.45 -3.15
C LEU A 37 4.27 -15.58 -3.76
N ILE A 38 4.97 -14.81 -2.92
CA ILE A 38 6.10 -13.97 -3.33
C ILE A 38 7.26 -14.84 -3.83
N ASP A 39 7.60 -15.90 -3.12
CA ASP A 39 8.64 -16.85 -3.53
C ASP A 39 8.31 -17.52 -4.89
N ALA A 40 7.03 -17.81 -5.13
CA ALA A 40 6.56 -18.41 -6.38
C ALA A 40 6.65 -17.46 -7.60
N VAL A 41 6.72 -16.15 -7.39
CA VAL A 41 6.78 -15.14 -8.46
C VAL A 41 8.12 -14.44 -8.61
N LYS A 42 9.01 -14.53 -7.61
CA LYS A 42 10.29 -13.79 -7.53
C LYS A 42 11.13 -13.78 -8.82
N ASN A 43 11.23 -14.92 -9.52
CA ASN A 43 12.03 -15.04 -10.74
C ASN A 43 11.23 -14.89 -12.06
N LYS A 44 9.94 -14.55 -11.96
CA LYS A 44 9.01 -14.45 -13.10
C LYS A 44 8.68 -13.00 -13.46
N ILE A 45 8.97 -12.05 -12.56
CA ILE A 45 8.76 -10.62 -12.78
C ILE A 45 9.92 -10.08 -13.62
N THR A 46 9.60 -9.44 -14.75
CA THR A 46 10.60 -8.94 -15.71
C THR A 46 10.89 -7.45 -15.55
N ALA A 47 9.94 -6.70 -14.99
CA ALA A 47 10.03 -5.28 -14.70
C ALA A 47 9.06 -4.97 -13.54
N GLY A 48 9.45 -4.07 -12.65
CA GLY A 48 8.81 -3.88 -11.35
C GLY A 48 9.19 -4.95 -10.33
N GLU A 49 8.54 -4.90 -9.18
CA GLU A 49 8.82 -5.71 -8.02
C GLU A 49 7.51 -6.22 -7.39
N VAL A 50 7.56 -7.44 -6.85
CA VAL A 50 6.52 -8.01 -6.01
C VAL A 50 7.14 -8.36 -4.68
N LYS A 51 6.69 -7.71 -3.60
CA LYS A 51 7.31 -7.83 -2.29
C LYS A 51 6.26 -7.89 -1.18
N HIS A 52 6.74 -8.23 0.01
CA HIS A 52 5.97 -8.09 1.23
C HIS A 52 5.89 -6.62 1.63
N ASP A 53 4.75 -6.26 2.20
CA ASP A 53 4.71 -5.19 3.19
C ASP A 53 4.83 -5.79 4.61
N ILE A 54 4.41 -5.06 5.64
CA ILE A 54 4.52 -5.43 7.04
C ILE A 54 3.73 -6.72 7.40
N THR A 55 2.74 -7.15 6.61
CA THR A 55 1.79 -8.22 6.98
C THR A 55 1.75 -9.38 6.00
N GLU A 56 1.59 -10.61 6.51
CA GLU A 56 1.48 -11.86 5.71
C GLU A 56 0.20 -11.99 4.86
N SER A 57 -0.69 -11.03 4.96
CA SER A 57 -1.94 -10.94 4.21
C SER A 57 -1.90 -9.98 3.02
N MET A 58 -0.75 -9.32 2.82
CA MET A 58 -0.59 -8.28 1.83
C MET A 58 0.47 -8.66 0.80
N LEU A 59 0.15 -8.38 -0.46
CA LEU A 59 1.08 -8.49 -1.58
C LEU A 59 1.26 -7.09 -2.18
N GLU A 60 2.45 -6.51 -2.11
CA GLU A 60 2.72 -5.23 -2.76
C GLU A 60 3.21 -5.45 -4.19
N LEU A 61 2.56 -4.80 -5.15
CA LEU A 61 3.00 -4.71 -6.54
C LEU A 61 3.56 -3.31 -6.78
N ALA A 62 4.83 -3.21 -7.13
CA ALA A 62 5.51 -1.95 -7.39
C ALA A 62 6.03 -1.90 -8.82
N THR A 63 5.82 -0.79 -9.53
CA THR A 63 6.45 -0.56 -10.83
C THR A 63 7.90 -0.10 -10.66
N ASP A 64 8.71 -0.24 -11.72
CA ASP A 64 9.91 0.58 -11.84
C ASP A 64 9.55 2.06 -12.03
N VAL A 65 10.57 2.90 -12.16
CA VAL A 65 10.41 4.28 -12.62
C VAL A 65 9.94 4.29 -14.09
N CYS A 66 8.70 4.68 -14.29
CA CYS A 66 8.02 4.74 -15.58
C CYS A 66 8.00 6.16 -16.14
N ARG A 67 8.12 6.29 -17.46
CA ARG A 67 8.04 7.59 -18.16
C ARG A 67 6.61 8.08 -18.36
N ASP A 68 5.65 7.16 -18.39
CA ASP A 68 4.23 7.45 -18.58
C ASP A 68 3.35 6.31 -18.05
N ILE A 69 2.05 6.57 -18.00
CA ILE A 69 1.05 5.63 -17.49
C ILE A 69 0.90 4.36 -18.33
N ASN A 70 1.25 4.38 -19.63
CA ASN A 70 1.15 3.19 -20.47
C ASN A 70 2.24 2.19 -20.13
N GLN A 71 3.45 2.69 -19.82
CA GLN A 71 4.52 1.85 -19.29
C GLN A 71 4.12 1.22 -17.95
N ALA A 72 3.59 2.01 -17.02
CA ALA A 72 3.13 1.51 -15.72
C ALA A 72 2.02 0.45 -15.88
N ALA A 73 1.02 0.71 -16.73
CA ALA A 73 -0.05 -0.24 -17.01
C ALA A 73 0.47 -1.55 -17.63
N GLY A 74 1.47 -1.47 -18.51
CA GLY A 74 2.13 -2.64 -19.08
C GLY A 74 2.85 -3.49 -18.02
N GLN A 75 3.58 -2.85 -17.11
CA GLN A 75 4.25 -3.55 -16.01
C GLN A 75 3.24 -4.22 -15.07
N PHE A 76 2.20 -3.50 -14.63
CA PHE A 76 1.15 -4.09 -13.80
C PHE A 76 0.43 -5.24 -14.49
N SER A 77 0.10 -5.13 -15.77
CA SER A 77 -0.55 -6.22 -16.51
C SER A 77 0.31 -7.48 -16.55
N ALA A 78 1.63 -7.33 -16.73
CA ALA A 78 2.57 -8.44 -16.70
C ALA A 78 2.66 -9.08 -15.30
N MET A 79 2.83 -8.25 -14.25
CA MET A 79 2.87 -8.72 -12.86
C MET A 79 1.57 -9.42 -12.46
N GLN A 80 0.42 -8.82 -12.79
CA GLN A 80 -0.91 -9.35 -12.50
C GLN A 80 -1.08 -10.76 -13.06
N LYS A 81 -0.67 -11.01 -14.31
CA LYS A 81 -0.77 -12.34 -14.92
C LYS A 81 0.03 -13.38 -14.15
N VAL A 82 1.25 -13.02 -13.73
CA VAL A 82 2.14 -13.92 -12.97
C VAL A 82 1.55 -14.21 -11.59
N VAL A 83 1.08 -13.17 -10.89
CA VAL A 83 0.50 -13.26 -9.55
C VAL A 83 -0.78 -14.08 -9.56
N LEU A 84 -1.70 -13.84 -10.50
CA LEU A 84 -2.96 -14.58 -10.58
C LEU A 84 -2.74 -16.07 -10.86
N GLN A 85 -1.74 -16.41 -11.68
CA GLN A 85 -1.38 -17.82 -11.90
C GLN A 85 -0.85 -18.47 -10.62
N ALA A 86 0.09 -17.80 -9.93
CA ALA A 86 0.64 -18.31 -8.68
C ALA A 86 -0.43 -18.44 -7.59
N ALA A 87 -1.37 -17.48 -7.51
CA ALA A 87 -2.48 -17.53 -6.57
C ALA A 87 -3.38 -18.75 -6.84
N ALA A 88 -3.70 -19.00 -8.11
CA ALA A 88 -4.48 -20.18 -8.51
C ALA A 88 -3.78 -21.50 -8.16
N ASP A 89 -2.47 -21.59 -8.38
CA ASP A 89 -1.66 -22.79 -8.04
C ASP A 89 -1.62 -23.06 -6.52
N HIS A 90 -1.90 -22.05 -5.71
CA HIS A 90 -1.90 -22.10 -4.25
C HIS A 90 -3.28 -22.00 -3.61
N HIS A 91 -4.36 -22.06 -4.40
CA HIS A 91 -5.74 -21.91 -3.94
C HIS A 91 -6.00 -20.60 -3.19
N LEU A 92 -5.31 -19.53 -3.56
CA LEU A 92 -5.50 -18.17 -3.06
C LEU A 92 -6.14 -17.28 -4.13
N GLU A 93 -6.72 -16.17 -3.70
CA GLU A 93 -7.23 -15.13 -4.59
C GLU A 93 -6.70 -13.75 -4.19
N ILE A 94 -6.75 -12.80 -5.14
CA ILE A 94 -6.24 -11.44 -4.97
C ILE A 94 -7.35 -10.43 -5.21
N CYS A 95 -7.50 -9.46 -4.31
CA CYS A 95 -8.42 -8.34 -4.50
C CYS A 95 -7.83 -7.01 -4.03
N GLY A 96 -8.46 -5.91 -4.41
CA GLY A 96 -8.12 -4.55 -3.96
C GLY A 96 -9.09 -4.04 -2.89
N GLY A 97 -9.05 -2.72 -2.65
CA GLY A 97 -9.91 -2.04 -1.67
C GLY A 97 -9.13 -1.63 -0.43
N GLY A 98 -9.53 -0.54 0.22
CA GLY A 98 -8.72 0.09 1.27
C GLY A 98 -8.73 -0.64 2.62
N THR A 99 -9.71 -1.50 2.84
CA THR A 99 -9.90 -2.33 4.03
C THR A 99 -10.46 -3.68 3.61
N HIS A 100 -10.12 -4.75 4.34
CA HIS A 100 -10.86 -6.01 4.21
C HIS A 100 -12.19 -5.91 4.97
N PRO A 101 -13.35 -6.22 4.36
CA PRO A 101 -14.66 -5.82 4.89
C PRO A 101 -15.01 -6.44 6.25
N PHE A 102 -14.59 -7.67 6.51
CA PHE A 102 -14.91 -8.40 7.74
C PHE A 102 -13.70 -8.94 8.51
N GLN A 103 -12.47 -8.62 8.07
CA GLN A 103 -11.28 -9.09 8.77
C GLN A 103 -11.25 -8.56 10.20
N LYS A 104 -10.86 -9.42 11.13
CA LYS A 104 -10.56 -9.03 12.51
C LYS A 104 -9.06 -9.05 12.74
N TRP A 105 -8.54 -8.04 13.43
CA TRP A 105 -7.10 -7.87 13.65
C TRP A 105 -6.49 -9.02 14.45
N GLN A 106 -7.27 -9.66 15.33
CA GLN A 106 -6.80 -10.70 16.24
C GLN A 106 -6.32 -11.97 15.53
N ARG A 107 -6.59 -12.07 14.22
CA ARG A 107 -6.26 -13.22 13.37
C ARG A 107 -5.08 -12.96 12.43
N GLN A 108 -4.48 -11.76 12.47
CA GLN A 108 -3.34 -11.44 11.63
C GLN A 108 -2.05 -11.85 12.33
N GLU A 109 -1.29 -12.73 11.70
CA GLU A 109 0.12 -12.92 11.96
C GLU A 109 0.88 -11.80 11.25
N VAL A 110 1.90 -11.29 11.93
CA VAL A 110 2.70 -10.20 11.41
C VAL A 110 4.04 -10.77 10.98
N CYS A 111 4.54 -10.34 9.83
CA CYS A 111 5.84 -10.78 9.35
C CYS A 111 6.91 -10.49 10.41
N ASP A 112 7.80 -11.45 10.65
CA ASP A 112 8.88 -11.32 11.64
C ASP A 112 9.93 -10.30 11.15
N ASN A 113 9.67 -9.02 11.43
CA ASN A 113 10.50 -7.90 11.01
C ASN A 113 10.79 -6.98 12.21
N GLU A 114 12.07 -6.69 12.45
CA GLU A 114 12.54 -5.79 13.52
C GLU A 114 11.85 -4.42 13.50
N ARG A 115 11.53 -3.89 12.31
CA ARG A 115 10.82 -2.62 12.15
C ARG A 115 9.41 -2.69 12.74
N TYR A 116 8.72 -3.81 12.56
CA TYR A 116 7.39 -4.01 13.12
C TYR A 116 7.43 -4.13 14.63
N GLN A 117 8.37 -4.92 15.18
CA GLN A 117 8.51 -5.09 16.64
C GLN A 117 8.71 -3.76 17.35
N ARG A 118 9.53 -2.86 16.78
CA ARG A 118 9.71 -1.51 17.32
C ARG A 118 8.45 -0.65 17.24
N THR A 119 7.64 -0.82 16.21
CA THR A 119 6.37 -0.11 16.04
C THR A 119 5.31 -0.63 17.01
N LEU A 120 5.26 -1.95 17.23
CA LEU A 120 4.41 -2.58 18.24
C LEU A 120 4.74 -2.10 19.66
N GLU A 121 6.03 -1.99 20.01
CA GLU A 121 6.46 -1.44 21.30
C GLU A 121 5.98 0.01 21.50
N ASN A 122 6.04 0.83 20.46
CA ASN A 122 5.67 2.25 20.54
C ASN A 122 4.15 2.49 20.52
N PHE A 123 3.39 1.72 19.74
CA PHE A 123 1.98 2.01 19.43
C PHE A 123 0.99 0.95 19.92
N GLY A 124 1.47 -0.21 20.38
CA GLY A 124 0.67 -1.26 20.98
C GLY A 124 -0.50 -1.71 20.10
N TYR A 125 -1.72 -1.71 20.63
CA TYR A 125 -2.91 -2.18 19.93
C TYR A 125 -3.26 -1.36 18.66
N LEU A 126 -2.76 -0.13 18.53
CA LEU A 126 -3.05 0.73 17.37
C LEU A 126 -2.44 0.17 16.08
N ILE A 127 -1.25 -0.42 16.13
CA ILE A 127 -0.64 -1.02 14.93
C ILE A 127 -1.31 -2.35 14.57
N GLN A 128 -1.95 -3.03 15.54
CA GLN A 128 -2.71 -4.25 15.26
C GLN A 128 -3.96 -3.95 14.40
N GLN A 129 -4.51 -2.74 14.50
CA GLN A 129 -5.60 -2.25 13.65
C GLN A 129 -5.17 -1.87 12.23
N ALA A 130 -3.85 -1.82 11.96
CA ALA A 130 -3.30 -1.11 10.81
C ALA A 130 -3.21 -1.94 9.52
N THR A 131 -3.82 -3.13 9.43
CA THR A 131 -3.92 -3.85 8.15
C THR A 131 -4.92 -3.14 7.23
N VAL A 132 -4.42 -2.16 6.51
CA VAL A 132 -5.10 -1.40 5.47
C VAL A 132 -4.26 -1.36 4.21
N PHE A 133 -4.91 -1.09 3.09
CA PHE A 133 -4.31 -1.30 1.77
C PHE A 133 -4.37 0.00 0.96
N GLY A 134 -3.22 0.46 0.51
CA GLY A 134 -2.98 1.72 -0.15
C GLY A 134 -2.60 1.60 -1.61
N GLN A 135 -2.73 2.74 -2.27
CA GLN A 135 -2.05 3.02 -3.53
C GLN A 135 -1.09 4.18 -3.27
N HIS A 136 0.18 4.00 -3.60
CA HIS A 136 1.20 5.04 -3.50
C HIS A 136 1.68 5.42 -4.90
N VAL A 137 1.89 6.72 -5.11
CA VAL A 137 2.36 7.27 -6.39
C VAL A 137 3.53 8.20 -6.11
N HIS A 138 4.69 7.83 -6.61
CA HIS A 138 5.92 8.60 -6.57
C HIS A 138 6.04 9.42 -7.85
N VAL A 139 6.35 10.71 -7.72
CA VAL A 139 6.53 11.62 -8.85
C VAL A 139 7.94 12.21 -8.82
N GLY A 140 8.72 11.97 -9.87
CA GLY A 140 10.08 12.48 -9.99
C GLY A 140 10.16 14.01 -10.02
N CYS A 141 11.10 14.58 -9.27
CA CYS A 141 11.41 16.01 -9.21
C CYS A 141 12.92 16.23 -9.38
N ALA A 142 13.34 17.37 -9.91
CA ALA A 142 14.76 17.66 -10.13
C ALA A 142 15.49 18.12 -8.85
N SER A 143 14.76 18.67 -7.87
CA SER A 143 15.34 19.25 -6.66
C SER A 143 14.39 19.17 -5.45
N GLY A 144 14.93 19.41 -4.26
CA GLY A 144 14.14 19.49 -3.03
C GLY A 144 13.16 20.67 -3.04
N ASP A 145 13.53 21.82 -3.60
CA ASP A 145 12.65 22.99 -3.71
C ASP A 145 11.44 22.70 -4.61
N ASP A 146 11.67 22.03 -5.76
CA ASP A 146 10.59 21.59 -6.65
C ASP A 146 9.68 20.57 -5.97
N ALA A 147 10.26 19.65 -5.17
CA ALA A 147 9.49 18.65 -4.44
C ALA A 147 8.57 19.30 -3.39
N ILE A 148 9.03 20.33 -2.66
CA ILE A 148 8.20 21.09 -1.72
C ILE A 148 7.09 21.86 -2.45
N TYR A 149 7.41 22.51 -3.58
CA TYR A 149 6.42 23.20 -4.39
C TYR A 149 5.33 22.24 -4.90
N LEU A 150 5.74 21.09 -5.43
CA LEU A 150 4.83 20.04 -5.90
C LEU A 150 3.96 19.50 -4.75
N LEU A 151 4.56 19.22 -3.59
CA LEU A 151 3.85 18.73 -2.41
C LEU A 151 2.74 19.70 -1.98
N HIS A 152 3.03 21.01 -1.93
CA HIS A 152 2.02 22.02 -1.63
C HIS A 152 0.92 22.09 -2.71
N GLY A 153 1.29 21.95 -3.99
CA GLY A 153 0.34 21.85 -5.09
C GLY A 153 -0.62 20.66 -4.94
N LEU A 154 -0.08 19.46 -4.71
CA LEU A 154 -0.85 18.22 -4.55
C LEU A 154 -1.69 18.21 -3.27
N SER A 155 -1.21 18.83 -2.18
CA SER A 155 -1.93 18.93 -0.91
C SER A 155 -3.31 19.56 -1.07
N ARG A 156 -3.47 20.49 -2.01
CA ARG A 156 -4.75 21.13 -2.35
C ARG A 156 -5.78 20.15 -2.94
N PHE A 157 -5.30 19.05 -3.50
CA PHE A 157 -6.11 18.04 -4.17
C PHE A 157 -6.26 16.73 -3.39
N VAL A 158 -5.66 16.62 -2.20
CA VAL A 158 -5.80 15.44 -1.33
C VAL A 158 -7.26 15.03 -1.10
N PRO A 159 -8.22 15.95 -0.82
CA PRO A 159 -9.62 15.57 -0.69
C PRO A 159 -10.22 14.96 -1.97
N HIS A 160 -9.75 15.42 -3.15
CA HIS A 160 -10.20 14.91 -4.45
C HIS A 160 -9.66 13.50 -4.69
N PHE A 161 -8.39 13.26 -4.37
CA PHE A 161 -7.78 11.93 -4.47
C PHE A 161 -8.47 10.92 -3.55
N ILE A 162 -8.76 11.31 -2.30
CA ILE A 162 -9.50 10.45 -1.36
C ILE A 162 -10.91 10.15 -1.88
N ALA A 163 -11.62 11.16 -2.38
CA ALA A 163 -12.99 10.97 -2.86
C ALA A 163 -13.05 10.08 -4.12
N LEU A 164 -12.13 10.26 -5.07
CA LEU A 164 -12.08 9.49 -6.31
C LEU A 164 -11.64 8.04 -6.08
N SER A 165 -10.81 7.79 -5.08
CA SER A 165 -10.27 6.46 -4.76
C SER A 165 -10.98 5.76 -3.60
N ALA A 166 -12.12 6.27 -3.14
CA ALA A 166 -12.82 5.76 -1.97
C ALA A 166 -13.32 4.31 -2.17
N ALA A 167 -12.72 3.36 -1.46
CA ALA A 167 -13.03 1.93 -1.55
C ALA A 167 -12.87 1.20 -0.20
N SER A 168 -13.27 1.83 0.91
CA SER A 168 -13.17 1.24 2.26
C SER A 168 -14.37 1.58 3.15
N PRO A 169 -15.62 1.25 2.76
CA PRO A 169 -16.80 1.55 3.57
C PRO A 169 -17.02 0.60 4.74
N TYR A 170 -16.48 -0.61 4.67
CA TYR A 170 -16.61 -1.64 5.71
C TYR A 170 -15.33 -1.81 6.51
N MET A 171 -15.46 -2.09 7.80
CA MET A 171 -14.35 -2.45 8.67
C MET A 171 -14.84 -3.43 9.74
N GLN A 172 -14.12 -4.54 9.94
CA GLN A 172 -14.42 -5.55 10.96
C GLN A 172 -15.88 -6.07 10.94
N GLY A 173 -16.49 -6.12 9.76
CA GLY A 173 -17.83 -6.65 9.52
C GLY A 173 -18.94 -5.62 9.71
N THR A 174 -18.57 -4.35 9.95
CA THR A 174 -19.51 -3.26 10.21
C THR A 174 -19.37 -2.18 9.14
N ASP A 175 -20.50 -1.64 8.72
CA ASP A 175 -20.56 -0.45 7.87
C ASP A 175 -20.12 0.78 8.68
N THR A 176 -19.02 1.40 8.26
CA THR A 176 -18.40 2.54 8.96
C THR A 176 -19.14 3.86 8.71
N ARG A 177 -20.06 3.90 7.74
CA ARG A 177 -20.72 5.10 7.20
C ARG A 177 -19.80 6.07 6.45
N PHE A 178 -18.51 5.76 6.30
CA PHE A 178 -17.60 6.48 5.41
C PHE A 178 -17.58 5.82 4.02
N ALA A 179 -17.32 6.59 2.97
CA ALA A 179 -16.94 6.01 1.67
C ALA A 179 -15.51 5.45 1.74
N SER A 180 -14.62 6.13 2.47
CA SER A 180 -13.27 5.68 2.78
C SER A 180 -12.96 5.87 4.26
N SER A 181 -12.87 4.77 4.99
CA SER A 181 -12.47 4.76 6.41
C SER A 181 -10.96 4.65 6.59
N ARG A 182 -10.23 4.09 5.61
CA ARG A 182 -8.77 3.88 5.64
C ARG A 182 -7.97 5.09 6.13
N PRO A 183 -8.19 6.34 5.65
CA PRO A 183 -7.37 7.48 6.05
C PRO A 183 -7.38 7.77 7.56
N ASN A 184 -8.41 7.33 8.29
CA ASN A 184 -8.55 7.57 9.71
C ASN A 184 -7.75 6.57 10.57
N ILE A 185 -7.27 5.46 10.01
CA ILE A 185 -6.61 4.39 10.79
C ILE A 185 -5.34 4.88 11.49
N PHE A 186 -4.63 5.80 10.86
CA PHE A 186 -3.41 6.37 11.42
C PHE A 186 -3.66 7.66 12.21
N SER A 187 -4.91 8.06 12.51
CA SER A 187 -5.19 9.34 13.19
C SER A 187 -4.64 9.45 14.61
N ALA A 188 -4.30 8.32 15.23
CA ALA A 188 -3.66 8.27 16.54
C ALA A 188 -2.13 8.47 16.49
N PHE A 189 -1.54 8.48 15.29
CA PHE A 189 -0.10 8.66 15.09
C PHE A 189 0.22 10.16 15.02
N PRO A 190 1.29 10.62 15.70
CA PRO A 190 1.58 12.05 15.87
C PRO A 190 1.98 12.76 14.56
N ASP A 191 2.36 12.00 13.54
CA ASP A 191 2.81 12.43 12.22
C ASP A 191 1.75 12.21 11.13
N ASN A 192 0.50 11.90 11.50
CA ASN A 192 -0.60 11.76 10.54
C ASN A 192 -1.13 13.11 10.06
N GLY A 193 -1.44 13.16 8.76
CA GLY A 193 -2.00 14.34 8.12
C GLY A 193 -0.97 15.46 7.90
N PRO A 194 -1.36 16.55 7.23
CA PRO A 194 -0.49 17.70 7.12
C PRO A 194 -0.34 18.37 8.50
N MET A 195 0.87 18.81 8.81
CA MET A 195 1.09 19.71 9.96
C MET A 195 0.14 20.91 9.85
N ALA A 196 -0.70 21.10 10.87
CA ALA A 196 -1.55 22.27 10.94
C ALA A 196 -0.65 23.52 10.99
N VAL A 197 -0.64 24.30 9.92
CA VAL A 197 -0.11 25.66 9.98
C VAL A 197 -1.09 26.43 10.85
N GLY A 198 -0.69 26.74 12.08
CA GLY A 198 -1.53 27.46 13.03
C GLY A 198 -2.16 28.69 12.38
N GLN A 199 -3.47 28.82 12.55
CA GLN A 199 -4.16 30.10 12.35
C GLN A 199 -3.86 31.02 13.53
#